data_AF-A0A8X8ZB04-F1
#
_entry.id   AF-A0A8X8ZB04-F1
#
_cell.length_a   1.000
_cell.length_b   1.000
_cell.length_c   1.000
_cell.angle_alpha   90.00
_cell.angle_beta   90.00
_cell.angle_gamma   90.00
#
_symmetry.space_group_name_H-M   'P 1'
#
loop_
_entity.id
_entity.type
_entity.pdbx_description
1 polymer ?
#
loop_
_entity_poly.entity_id
_entity_poly.type
_entity_poly.pdbx_seq_one_letter_code
_entity_poly.pdbx_strand_id
1 'polypeptide(L)'
;MVAFTLKAVRNRPFFIQRSGGRTYEKMQAIGLLTRRSARVFRNPPPSLFNLVSMDSCCEFSSLRRGFRSAAFFSGNMHGGFSNVELFSRKDTIQIPPVSMMASSRLFSSEAPESGNASAADETVKEIYDKLLDSIAKRRTAPPNAWMWSLIAKCSTTEDIKLLFDILPKLRAFRLSNLRIPNDFNSALCRAVTQACVRAGAVDVGMKALWKHNLYGLTPDIGCAHQLLLHAKQHNDVKLMVKVIKVLMKNYIPLQPGTADIIFSICCNTDRWDLISKNGKRFVKSGVSLRQTSFDMWMEFAAKKGDVESLWKIENWRSQAMKKHSVSTGFSCAKGFLLEHKPDNAAAIIQVLYQTVSDLKRPSITVELQKLVSEWPLDVIKHQNDDNRKAFAAALQTDISELISALQSLGVRENVTLVQFGENGPISA
;
A
#
# COMPACT_ATOMS: atom_id res chain seq x y z
N MET A 1 -48.54 -60.79 22.74
CA MET A 1 -48.73 -60.59 21.28
C MET A 1 -47.45 -59.97 20.74
N VAL A 2 -46.43 -60.78 20.44
CA VAL A 2 -46.10 -61.40 19.12
C VAL A 2 -45.69 -60.30 18.13
N ALA A 3 -44.45 -60.18 17.64
CA ALA A 3 -43.51 -61.18 17.09
C ALA A 3 -42.02 -60.80 17.42
N PHE A 4 -41.01 -61.65 17.68
CA PHE A 4 -40.42 -62.82 16.97
C PHE A 4 -40.12 -62.52 15.49
N THR A 5 -38.96 -62.73 14.83
CA THR A 5 -37.60 -63.25 15.08
C THR A 5 -36.86 -63.05 13.73
N LEU A 6 -35.54 -62.86 13.63
CA LEU A 6 -34.58 -63.93 13.28
C LEU A 6 -33.13 -63.39 13.24
N LYS A 7 -32.22 -64.32 13.49
CA LYS A 7 -30.78 -64.21 13.81
C LYS A 7 -30.03 -65.13 12.84
N ALA A 8 -28.85 -64.73 12.36
CA ALA A 8 -27.67 -65.57 11.99
C ALA A 8 -26.72 -64.72 11.09
N VAL A 9 -25.44 -64.45 11.35
CA VAL A 9 -24.24 -65.26 11.73
C VAL A 9 -23.58 -66.00 10.55
N ARG A 10 -22.25 -65.75 10.42
CA ARG A 10 -21.18 -66.41 9.62
C ARG A 10 -21.14 -66.03 8.12
N ASN A 11 -20.01 -65.67 7.48
CA ASN A 11 -18.63 -66.17 7.60
C ASN A 11 -17.60 -65.22 6.90
N ARG A 12 -16.33 -65.21 7.33
CA ARG A 12 -15.16 -64.71 6.55
C ARG A 12 -14.81 -65.69 5.42
N PRO A 13 -14.05 -65.26 4.38
CA PRO A 13 -12.58 -65.43 4.35
C PRO A 13 -11.86 -64.12 3.93
N PHE A 14 -10.74 -63.69 4.54
CA PHE A 14 -9.33 -64.05 4.34
C PHE A 14 -8.72 -63.81 2.93
N PHE A 15 -7.69 -62.93 2.91
CA PHE A 15 -6.68 -62.56 1.88
C PHE A 15 -7.23 -61.98 0.54
N ILE A 16 -6.72 -60.87 -0.02
CA ILE A 16 -5.32 -60.54 -0.36
C ILE A 16 -5.07 -59.02 -0.30
N GLN A 17 -3.88 -58.69 0.22
CA GLN A 17 -3.22 -57.39 0.28
C GLN A 17 -2.89 -56.84 -1.12
N ARG A 18 -3.34 -55.62 -1.46
CA ARG A 18 -2.72 -54.82 -2.53
C ARG A 18 -2.72 -53.33 -2.20
N SER A 19 -1.51 -52.86 -1.96
CA SER A 19 -1.09 -51.46 -1.85
C SER A 19 -1.48 -50.65 -3.10
N GLY A 20 -2.18 -49.54 -2.91
CA GLY A 20 -2.55 -48.66 -4.03
C GLY A 20 -3.11 -47.29 -3.63
N GLY A 21 -2.69 -46.74 -2.49
CA GLY A 21 -3.28 -45.51 -1.93
C GLY A 21 -2.28 -44.39 -1.65
N ARG A 22 -1.17 -44.28 -2.41
CA ARG A 22 -0.13 -43.24 -2.18
C ARG A 22 0.26 -42.42 -3.41
N THR A 23 -0.35 -42.68 -4.56
CA THR A 23 -0.03 -42.01 -5.84
C THR A 23 -1.00 -40.89 -6.21
N TYR A 24 -2.26 -40.95 -5.81
CA TYR A 24 -3.26 -39.93 -6.17
C TYR A 24 -3.14 -38.61 -5.37
N GLU A 25 -2.76 -38.65 -4.09
CA GLU A 25 -2.45 -37.43 -3.32
C GLU A 25 -1.12 -36.78 -3.73
N LYS A 26 -0.11 -37.59 -4.07
CA LYS A 26 1.15 -37.08 -4.62
C LYS A 26 0.95 -36.42 -5.99
N MET A 27 0.10 -36.95 -6.87
CA MET A 27 -0.20 -36.33 -8.16
C MET A 27 -0.96 -34.99 -8.05
N GLN A 28 -1.84 -34.82 -7.06
CA GLN A 28 -2.50 -33.53 -6.82
C GLN A 28 -1.55 -32.49 -6.19
N ALA A 29 -0.67 -32.91 -5.28
CA ALA A 29 0.37 -32.04 -4.71
C ALA A 29 1.40 -31.61 -5.77
N ILE A 30 1.83 -32.52 -6.65
CA ILE A 30 2.72 -32.22 -7.78
C ILE A 30 2.03 -31.31 -8.80
N GLY A 31 0.73 -31.50 -9.06
CA GLY A 31 -0.06 -30.64 -9.95
C GLY A 31 -0.26 -29.22 -9.42
N LEU A 32 -0.39 -29.05 -8.10
CA LEU A 32 -0.42 -27.73 -7.46
C LEU A 32 0.97 -27.07 -7.45
N LEU A 33 2.05 -27.85 -7.30
CA LEU A 33 3.43 -27.36 -7.33
C LEU A 33 3.89 -26.94 -8.72
N THR A 34 3.61 -27.73 -9.76
CA THR A 34 3.86 -27.36 -11.16
C THR A 34 3.03 -26.14 -11.58
N ARG A 35 1.76 -26.03 -11.14
CA ARG A 35 0.96 -24.82 -11.34
C ARG A 35 1.43 -23.62 -10.52
N ARG A 36 2.16 -23.81 -9.41
CA ARG A 36 2.74 -22.72 -8.60
C ARG A 36 4.01 -22.19 -9.26
N SER A 37 4.95 -23.06 -9.61
CA SER A 37 6.17 -22.67 -10.36
C SER A 37 5.84 -22.06 -11.72
N ALA A 38 4.86 -22.61 -12.46
CA ALA A 38 4.40 -22.03 -13.73
C ALA A 38 3.64 -20.70 -13.59
N ARG A 39 3.07 -20.41 -12.41
CA ARG A 39 2.43 -19.10 -12.13
C ARG A 39 3.44 -18.02 -11.78
N VAL A 40 4.48 -18.37 -11.04
CA VAL A 40 5.57 -17.44 -10.68
C VAL A 40 6.29 -16.93 -11.94
N PHE A 41 6.42 -17.77 -12.98
CA PHE A 41 6.97 -17.34 -14.26
C PHE A 41 6.14 -17.79 -15.46
N ARG A 42 5.06 -17.05 -15.75
CA ARG A 42 4.53 -17.00 -17.13
C ARG A 42 5.49 -16.16 -17.98
N ASN A 43 6.43 -16.84 -18.63
CA ASN A 43 7.11 -16.56 -19.91
C ASN A 43 8.60 -16.93 -19.85
N PRO A 44 9.00 -18.17 -20.21
CA PRO A 44 10.30 -18.39 -20.79
C PRO A 44 10.28 -17.97 -22.29
N PRO A 45 11.43 -17.61 -22.89
CA PRO A 45 11.53 -17.38 -24.33
C PRO A 45 11.20 -18.69 -25.08
N PRO A 46 10.62 -18.61 -26.30
CA PRO A 46 10.21 -19.81 -27.01
C PRO A 46 11.42 -20.51 -27.61
N SER A 47 11.79 -21.66 -27.06
CA SER A 47 12.45 -22.69 -27.85
C SER A 47 11.76 -24.04 -27.60
N LEU A 48 11.27 -24.59 -28.72
CA LEU A 48 10.79 -25.96 -28.91
C LEU A 48 9.49 -26.34 -28.19
N PHE A 49 8.34 -26.10 -28.83
CA PHE A 49 7.33 -27.13 -29.13
C PHE A 49 6.33 -26.56 -30.18
N ASN A 50 6.18 -27.28 -31.29
CA ASN A 50 5.31 -26.95 -32.42
C ASN A 50 3.88 -27.50 -32.22
N LEU A 51 2.91 -26.74 -32.75
CA LEU A 51 1.49 -27.03 -33.05
C LEU A 51 0.59 -27.42 -31.84
N VAL A 52 -0.58 -26.83 -31.62
CA VAL A 52 -1.72 -26.62 -32.53
C VAL A 52 -2.51 -25.36 -32.15
N SER A 53 -2.86 -24.54 -33.15
CA SER A 53 -3.87 -23.47 -33.04
C SER A 53 -5.27 -24.05 -32.85
N MET A 54 -6.05 -23.44 -31.94
CA MET A 54 -7.49 -23.26 -32.14
C MET A 54 -7.89 -21.86 -31.65
N ASP A 55 -8.41 -21.08 -32.59
CA ASP A 55 -9.18 -19.87 -32.36
C ASP A 55 -10.44 -20.16 -31.54
N SER A 56 -10.79 -19.24 -30.65
CA SER A 56 -12.19 -18.88 -30.44
C SER A 56 -12.27 -17.50 -29.80
N CYS A 57 -12.78 -16.55 -30.58
CA CYS A 57 -13.31 -15.28 -30.12
C CYS A 57 -14.46 -15.52 -29.12
N CYS A 58 -14.57 -14.64 -28.12
CA CYS A 58 -15.85 -14.20 -27.58
C CYS A 58 -15.67 -12.82 -26.94
N GLU A 59 -16.23 -11.83 -27.62
CA GLU A 59 -16.47 -10.48 -27.15
C GLU A 59 -17.40 -10.51 -25.93
N PHE A 60 -17.10 -9.71 -24.90
CA PHE A 60 -18.14 -9.13 -24.07
C PHE A 60 -17.77 -7.69 -23.74
N SER A 61 -18.43 -6.81 -24.47
CA SER A 61 -18.56 -5.39 -24.22
C SER A 61 -19.25 -5.16 -22.87
N SER A 62 -18.60 -4.40 -21.98
CA SER A 62 -19.32 -3.70 -20.92
C SER A 62 -18.80 -2.27 -20.80
N LEU A 63 -19.67 -1.36 -21.22
CA LEU A 63 -19.57 0.09 -21.07
C LEU A 63 -19.28 0.46 -19.61
N ARG A 64 -18.11 1.02 -19.33
CA ARG A 64 -17.89 1.86 -18.13
C ARG A 64 -17.52 3.26 -18.55
N ARG A 65 -18.45 4.18 -18.26
CA ARG A 65 -18.30 5.63 -18.37
C ARG A 65 -17.03 6.06 -17.64
N GLY A 66 -16.11 6.64 -18.41
CA GLY A 66 -14.88 7.21 -17.89
C GLY A 66 -15.14 8.52 -17.17
N PHE A 67 -14.78 8.59 -15.88
CA PHE A 67 -14.42 9.85 -15.25
C PHE A 67 -12.92 10.06 -15.48
N ARG A 68 -12.59 10.93 -16.42
CA ARG A 68 -11.24 11.48 -16.58
C ARG A 68 -11.03 12.51 -15.48
N SER A 69 -10.17 12.22 -14.51
CA SER A 69 -9.52 13.25 -13.70
C SER A 69 -8.03 13.19 -14.00
N ALA A 70 -7.57 14.14 -14.81
CA ALA A 70 -6.16 14.46 -14.95
C ALA A 70 -5.69 15.09 -13.63
N ALA A 71 -4.83 14.38 -12.90
CA ALA A 71 -4.07 14.95 -11.79
C ALA A 71 -2.63 15.13 -12.29
N PHE A 72 -2.29 16.36 -12.64
CA PHE A 72 -0.92 16.78 -12.85
C PHE A 72 -0.18 16.74 -11.52
N PHE A 73 0.87 15.92 -11.46
CA PHE A 73 1.91 16.05 -10.46
C PHE A 73 2.93 17.05 -10.99
N SER A 74 3.15 18.15 -10.27
CA SER A 74 4.33 19.00 -10.42
C SER A 74 5.02 19.07 -9.07
N GLY A 75 6.20 18.45 -9.01
CA GLY A 75 7.22 18.69 -8.00
C GLY A 75 8.50 19.02 -8.77
N ASN A 76 8.85 20.31 -8.79
CA ASN A 76 10.07 20.83 -9.37
C ASN A 76 11.32 20.27 -8.67
N MET A 77 12.26 19.76 -9.45
CA MET A 77 13.69 19.76 -9.11
C MET A 77 14.42 20.48 -10.24
N HIS A 78 15.27 21.45 -9.87
CA HIS A 78 16.09 22.26 -10.76
C HIS A 78 17.08 21.42 -11.58
N GLY A 79 17.27 21.79 -12.85
CA GLY A 79 18.46 21.40 -13.63
C GLY A 79 18.26 21.45 -15.14
N GLY A 80 18.81 22.47 -15.80
CA GLY A 80 19.33 22.44 -17.18
C GLY A 80 18.33 22.40 -18.33
N PHE A 81 18.11 23.56 -18.98
CA PHE A 81 17.45 23.64 -20.28
C PHE A 81 18.42 23.28 -21.42
N SER A 82 17.99 22.40 -22.33
CA SER A 82 18.40 22.42 -23.73
C SER A 82 17.19 22.09 -24.62
N ASN A 83 17.00 22.92 -25.64
CA ASN A 83 15.86 22.99 -26.55
C ASN A 83 15.73 21.75 -27.43
N VAL A 84 14.50 21.26 -27.65
CA VAL A 84 14.07 20.63 -28.89
C VAL A 84 12.61 20.96 -29.16
N GLU A 85 12.37 21.54 -30.34
CA GLU A 85 11.10 21.98 -30.92
C GLU A 85 10.09 20.84 -31.11
N LEU A 86 8.79 21.11 -30.92
CA LEU A 86 7.71 20.23 -31.33
C LEU A 86 6.80 20.96 -32.33
N PHE A 87 6.75 20.44 -33.55
CA PHE A 87 5.93 20.92 -34.65
C PHE A 87 4.44 20.94 -34.29
N SER A 88 3.82 22.10 -34.48
CA SER A 88 2.38 22.33 -34.32
C SER A 88 1.65 22.03 -35.64
N ARG A 89 0.75 21.04 -35.63
CA ARG A 89 -0.23 20.83 -36.71
C ARG A 89 -1.54 21.49 -36.30
N LYS A 90 -1.85 22.61 -36.96
CA LYS A 90 -3.14 23.29 -36.95
C LYS A 90 -4.19 22.41 -37.62
N ASP A 91 -5.38 22.32 -37.03
CA ASP A 91 -6.61 22.20 -37.78
C ASP A 91 -7.69 23.09 -37.14
N THR A 92 -8.24 23.94 -38.00
CA THR A 92 -9.13 25.06 -37.71
C THR A 92 -10.56 24.63 -38.03
N ILE A 93 -11.51 24.83 -37.11
CA ILE A 93 -12.94 24.87 -37.46
C ILE A 93 -13.58 26.04 -36.72
N GLN A 94 -14.06 27.01 -37.50
CA GLN A 94 -14.80 28.21 -37.09
C GLN A 94 -16.30 27.91 -36.98
N ILE A 95 -16.95 28.37 -35.90
CA ILE A 95 -18.41 28.51 -35.79
C ILE A 95 -18.71 29.84 -35.05
N PRO A 96 -19.69 30.67 -35.48
CA PRO A 96 -19.83 32.07 -35.08
C PRO A 96 -20.59 32.27 -33.74
N PRO A 97 -20.45 33.43 -33.06
CA PRO A 97 -20.99 33.62 -31.72
C PRO A 97 -22.43 34.16 -31.73
N VAL A 98 -23.32 33.52 -30.98
CA VAL A 98 -24.58 34.13 -30.53
C VAL A 98 -24.43 34.52 -29.07
N SER A 99 -24.57 35.81 -28.84
CA SER A 99 -24.55 36.51 -27.57
C SER A 99 -25.70 36.05 -26.65
N MET A 100 -25.36 35.57 -25.45
CA MET A 100 -26.19 35.74 -24.27
C MET A 100 -25.27 36.07 -23.09
N MET A 101 -25.41 37.30 -22.59
CA MET A 101 -24.69 37.80 -21.43
C MET A 101 -25.09 37.04 -20.17
N ALA A 102 -24.22 36.16 -19.70
CA ALA A 102 -24.12 35.84 -18.28
C ALA A 102 -22.89 36.57 -17.76
N SER A 103 -23.09 37.56 -16.90
CA SER A 103 -22.03 38.29 -16.19
C SER A 103 -21.24 37.33 -15.30
N SER A 104 -20.28 36.60 -15.87
CA SER A 104 -19.13 36.09 -15.14
C SER A 104 -18.25 37.30 -14.84
N ARG A 105 -18.37 37.86 -13.64
CA ARG A 105 -17.34 38.78 -13.13
C ARG A 105 -16.06 37.96 -12.91
N LEU A 106 -15.26 37.84 -13.96
CA LEU A 106 -13.84 37.59 -13.87
C LEU A 106 -13.24 38.84 -13.22
N PHE A 107 -12.86 38.74 -11.94
CA PHE A 107 -12.22 39.85 -11.27
C PHE A 107 -10.74 39.91 -11.62
N SER A 108 -10.36 41.12 -12.02
CA SER A 108 -9.08 41.56 -12.53
C SER A 108 -7.92 41.24 -11.59
N SER A 109 -6.81 40.81 -12.18
CA SER A 109 -5.48 40.80 -11.57
C SER A 109 -4.91 42.20 -11.72
N GLU A 110 -5.08 43.04 -10.69
CA GLU A 110 -4.35 44.30 -10.58
C GLU A 110 -3.84 44.41 -9.13
N ALA A 111 -2.52 44.34 -8.98
CA ALA A 111 -1.83 44.53 -7.72
C ALA A 111 -1.69 46.04 -7.47
N PRO A 112 -2.06 46.59 -6.29
CA PRO A 112 -1.61 47.90 -5.91
C PRO A 112 -0.23 47.75 -5.25
N GLU A 113 0.80 48.27 -5.92
CA GLU A 113 2.06 48.58 -5.29
C GLU A 113 1.97 49.92 -4.54
N SER A 114 2.58 49.90 -3.36
CA SER A 114 3.00 51.00 -2.49
C SER A 114 1.97 51.64 -1.54
N GLY A 115 2.29 51.58 -0.24
CA GLY A 115 1.70 52.45 0.77
C GLY A 115 1.55 51.87 2.18
N ASN A 116 2.62 51.37 2.78
CA ASN A 116 2.83 51.26 4.24
C ASN A 116 1.64 50.81 5.12
N ALA A 117 1.47 49.50 5.26
CA ALA A 117 1.25 48.90 6.57
C ALA A 117 2.12 47.63 6.61
N SER A 118 3.02 47.59 7.59
CA SER A 118 3.98 46.52 7.80
C SER A 118 3.33 45.14 7.66
N ALA A 119 4.08 44.20 7.07
CA ALA A 119 4.00 42.80 7.44
C ALA A 119 4.45 42.65 8.91
N ALA A 120 3.72 43.29 9.83
CA ALA A 120 3.78 43.05 11.25
C ALA A 120 3.26 41.62 11.47
N ASP A 121 3.91 40.89 12.37
CA ASP A 121 3.51 39.56 12.79
C ASP A 121 2.10 39.57 13.41
N GLU A 122 1.06 39.59 12.57
CA GLU A 122 -0.31 39.47 13.07
C GLU A 122 -0.44 38.14 13.79
N THR A 123 -0.73 38.17 15.09
CA THR A 123 -0.83 36.94 15.86
C THR A 123 -2.05 36.12 15.43
N VAL A 124 -2.06 34.81 15.71
CA VAL A 124 -3.22 33.94 15.43
C VAL A 124 -4.49 34.51 16.07
N LYS A 125 -4.36 35.08 17.28
CA LYS A 125 -5.45 35.71 18.02
C LYS A 125 -5.99 36.96 17.31
N GLU A 126 -5.14 37.83 16.78
CA GLU A 126 -5.57 39.00 16.02
C GLU A 126 -6.36 38.62 14.76
N ILE A 127 -5.91 37.60 14.02
CA ILE A 127 -6.63 37.12 12.83
C ILE A 127 -7.97 36.50 13.23
N TYR A 128 -8.00 35.74 14.33
CA TYR A 128 -9.24 35.20 14.90
C TYR A 128 -10.22 36.32 15.28
N ASP A 129 -9.77 37.36 15.97
CA ASP A 129 -10.61 38.48 16.40
C ASP A 129 -11.15 39.26 15.20
N LYS A 130 -10.33 39.48 14.15
CA LYS A 130 -10.79 40.07 12.87
C LYS A 130 -11.87 39.25 12.19
N LEU A 131 -11.72 37.91 12.17
CA LEU A 131 -12.73 37.01 11.63
C LEU A 131 -14.03 37.08 12.43
N LEU A 132 -13.93 37.04 13.76
CA LEU A 132 -15.07 37.11 14.66
C LEU A 132 -15.83 38.43 14.50
N ASP A 133 -15.12 39.56 14.44
CA ASP A 133 -15.71 40.89 14.27
C ASP A 133 -16.42 41.04 12.91
N SER A 134 -15.87 40.47 11.84
CA SER A 134 -16.53 40.47 10.53
C SER A 134 -17.88 39.75 10.57
N ILE A 135 -17.95 38.61 11.26
CA ILE A 135 -19.14 37.76 11.29
C ILE A 135 -20.17 38.32 12.28
N ALA A 136 -19.73 38.66 13.50
CA ALA A 136 -20.62 39.03 14.61
C ALA A 136 -21.07 40.49 14.54
N LYS A 137 -20.14 41.43 14.33
CA LYS A 137 -20.44 42.87 14.37
C LYS A 137 -20.88 43.39 13.00
N ARG A 138 -20.08 43.09 11.96
CA ARG A 138 -20.30 43.65 10.60
C ARG A 138 -21.28 42.82 9.77
N ARG A 139 -21.51 41.55 10.13
CA ARG A 139 -22.32 40.58 9.36
C ARG A 139 -21.87 40.46 7.89
N THR A 140 -20.58 40.69 7.64
CA THR A 140 -19.97 40.66 6.31
C THR A 140 -19.16 39.38 6.13
N ALA A 141 -19.12 38.87 4.89
CA ALA A 141 -18.31 37.70 4.57
C ALA A 141 -16.82 38.03 4.72
N PRO A 142 -16.07 37.32 5.58
CA PRO A 142 -14.65 37.57 5.73
C PRO A 142 -13.87 37.15 4.48
N PRO A 143 -12.79 37.85 4.13
CA PRO A 143 -11.89 37.43 3.06
C PRO A 143 -11.35 36.02 3.28
N ASN A 144 -11.36 35.20 2.23
CA ASN A 144 -10.86 33.81 2.30
C ASN A 144 -9.38 33.76 2.77
N ALA A 145 -8.58 34.75 2.40
CA ALA A 145 -7.17 34.85 2.79
C ALA A 145 -6.94 34.83 4.31
N TRP A 146 -7.85 35.39 5.11
CA TRP A 146 -7.73 35.41 6.56
C TRP A 146 -7.83 34.00 7.16
N MET A 147 -8.70 33.15 6.62
CA MET A 147 -8.81 31.74 7.04
C MET A 147 -7.52 30.97 6.76
N TRP A 148 -6.96 31.12 5.55
CA TRP A 148 -5.70 30.45 5.19
C TRP A 148 -4.52 30.96 6.00
N SER A 149 -4.47 32.27 6.28
CA SER A 149 -3.45 32.87 7.14
C SER A 149 -3.55 32.34 8.58
N LEU A 150 -4.76 32.25 9.14
CA LEU A 150 -5.00 31.67 10.46
C LEU A 150 -4.46 30.23 10.53
N ILE A 151 -4.86 29.38 9.57
CA ILE A 151 -4.43 27.97 9.50
C ILE A 151 -2.91 27.85 9.34
N ALA A 152 -2.28 28.72 8.54
CA ALA A 152 -0.85 28.71 8.30
C ALA A 152 -0.06 29.05 9.58
N LYS A 153 -0.55 30.01 10.37
CA LYS A 153 0.10 30.48 11.60
C LYS A 153 -0.16 29.60 12.83
N CYS A 154 -1.16 28.72 12.82
CA CYS A 154 -1.40 27.78 13.92
C CYS A 154 -0.17 26.89 14.18
N SER A 155 0.42 27.03 15.37
CA SER A 155 1.62 26.29 15.80
C SER A 155 1.46 25.62 17.16
N THR A 156 0.54 26.10 18.00
CA THR A 156 0.28 25.56 19.34
C THR A 156 -1.10 24.91 19.44
N THR A 157 -1.30 24.09 20.46
CA THR A 157 -2.61 23.49 20.77
C THR A 157 -3.67 24.54 21.05
N GLU A 158 -3.30 25.70 21.61
CA GLU A 158 -4.21 26.83 21.86
C GLU A 158 -4.65 27.51 20.56
N ASP A 159 -3.75 27.68 19.60
CA ASP A 159 -4.10 28.20 18.27
C ASP A 159 -5.13 27.30 17.57
N ILE A 160 -4.97 25.99 17.71
CA ILE A 160 -5.93 25.01 17.17
C ILE A 160 -7.28 25.12 17.86
N LYS A 161 -7.35 25.42 19.16
CA LYS A 161 -8.63 25.67 19.83
C LYS A 161 -9.34 26.88 19.24
N LEU A 162 -8.62 27.98 18.98
CA LEU A 162 -9.17 29.16 18.32
C LEU A 162 -9.69 28.83 16.91
N LEU A 163 -8.92 28.07 16.13
CA LEU A 163 -9.32 27.60 14.80
C LEU A 163 -10.61 26.74 14.86
N PHE A 164 -10.69 25.82 15.81
CA PHE A 164 -11.85 24.93 15.95
C PHE A 164 -13.07 25.60 16.56
N ASP A 165 -12.90 26.74 17.24
CA ASP A 165 -13.99 27.60 17.70
C ASP A 165 -14.57 28.47 16.57
N ILE A 166 -13.73 29.00 15.67
CA ILE A 166 -14.22 29.87 14.58
C ILE A 166 -14.90 29.08 13.44
N LEU A 167 -14.48 27.83 13.17
CA LEU A 167 -15.02 27.01 12.08
C LEU A 167 -16.55 26.80 12.15
N PRO A 168 -17.15 26.37 13.28
CA PRO A 168 -18.60 26.26 13.42
C PRO A 168 -19.32 27.59 13.27
N LYS A 169 -18.76 28.69 13.80
CA LYS A 169 -19.33 30.04 13.69
C LYS A 169 -19.39 30.50 12.23
N LEU A 170 -18.33 30.25 11.48
CA LEU A 170 -18.28 30.50 10.04
C LEU A 170 -19.24 29.62 9.25
N ARG A 171 -19.37 28.34 9.61
CA ARG A 171 -20.36 27.44 9.00
C ARG A 171 -21.78 27.98 9.21
N ALA A 172 -22.12 28.36 10.44
CA ALA A 172 -23.41 28.94 10.77
C ALA A 172 -23.68 30.22 9.95
N PHE A 173 -22.70 31.13 9.88
CA PHE A 173 -22.80 32.34 9.07
C PHE A 173 -23.00 32.06 7.58
N ARG A 174 -22.26 31.09 7.01
CA ARG A 174 -22.42 30.68 5.61
C ARG A 174 -23.83 30.16 5.34
N LEU A 175 -24.39 29.39 6.28
CA LEU A 175 -25.74 28.86 6.16
C LEU A 175 -26.81 29.95 6.31
N SER A 176 -26.71 30.79 7.35
CA SER A 176 -27.76 31.77 7.68
C SER A 176 -27.72 33.02 6.80
N ASN A 177 -26.53 33.56 6.55
CA ASN A 177 -26.36 34.87 5.90
C ASN A 177 -26.07 34.74 4.40
N LEU A 178 -25.29 33.73 4.01
CA LEU A 178 -24.93 33.51 2.60
C LEU A 178 -25.81 32.46 1.90
N ARG A 179 -26.68 31.77 2.65
CA ARG A 179 -27.52 30.66 2.15
C ARG A 179 -26.72 29.56 1.44
N ILE A 180 -25.49 29.31 1.89
CA ILE A 180 -24.63 28.24 1.37
C ILE A 180 -24.73 27.04 2.32
N PRO A 181 -25.44 25.97 1.96
CA PRO A 181 -25.65 24.82 2.84
C PRO A 181 -24.46 23.86 2.86
N ASN A 182 -23.55 23.99 1.90
CA ASN A 182 -22.44 23.06 1.73
C ASN A 182 -21.33 23.29 2.75
N ASP A 183 -20.81 22.18 3.28
CA ASP A 183 -19.61 22.14 4.10
C ASP A 183 -18.40 22.74 3.36
N PHE A 184 -17.38 23.15 4.12
CA PHE A 184 -16.09 23.55 3.59
C PHE A 184 -15.46 22.42 2.78
N ASN A 185 -14.74 22.80 1.72
CA ASN A 185 -14.13 21.86 0.80
C ASN A 185 -13.02 21.01 1.47
N SER A 186 -12.60 19.95 0.79
CA SER A 186 -11.58 19.04 1.30
C SER A 186 -10.18 19.65 1.36
N ALA A 187 -9.89 20.68 0.55
CA ALA A 187 -8.63 21.40 0.62
C ALA A 187 -8.48 22.12 1.97
N LEU A 188 -9.55 22.77 2.45
CA LEU A 188 -9.58 23.38 3.76
C LEU A 188 -9.46 22.32 4.86
N CYS A 189 -10.22 21.23 4.77
CA CYS A 189 -10.13 20.13 5.73
C CYS A 189 -8.71 19.57 5.84
N ARG A 190 -8.00 19.43 4.71
CA ARG A 190 -6.62 18.95 4.67
C ARG A 190 -5.66 19.93 5.34
N ALA A 191 -5.81 21.22 5.06
CA ALA A 191 -4.97 22.26 5.66
C ALA A 191 -5.20 22.36 7.18
N VAL A 192 -6.45 22.28 7.64
CA VAL A 192 -6.80 22.22 9.07
C VAL A 192 -6.19 20.97 9.71
N THR A 193 -6.30 19.81 9.07
CA THR A 193 -5.72 18.56 9.58
C THR A 193 -4.20 18.64 9.66
N GLN A 194 -3.55 19.23 8.66
CA GLN A 194 -2.12 19.46 8.65
C GLN A 194 -1.69 20.43 9.77
N ALA A 195 -2.45 21.50 10.01
CA ALA A 195 -2.20 22.40 11.13
C ALA A 195 -2.32 21.69 12.49
N CYS A 196 -3.32 20.82 12.65
CA CYS A 196 -3.46 20.00 13.86
C CYS A 196 -2.24 19.11 14.09
N VAL A 197 -1.71 18.50 13.03
CA VAL A 197 -0.49 17.67 13.10
C VAL A 197 0.72 18.54 13.46
N ARG A 198 0.92 19.69 12.82
CA ARG A 198 2.02 20.62 13.12
C ARG A 198 2.00 21.09 14.58
N ALA A 199 0.82 21.35 15.12
CA ALA A 199 0.63 21.83 16.48
C ALA A 199 0.57 20.71 17.55
N GLY A 200 0.79 19.45 17.18
CA GLY A 200 0.70 18.31 18.10
C GLY A 200 -0.71 17.96 18.57
N ALA A 201 -1.75 18.61 18.04
CA ALA A 201 -3.16 18.41 18.39
C ALA A 201 -3.84 17.28 17.55
N VAL A 202 -3.21 16.11 17.48
CA VAL A 202 -3.61 15.01 16.58
C VAL A 202 -5.02 14.51 16.85
N ASP A 203 -5.42 14.41 18.13
CA ASP A 203 -6.77 13.97 18.52
C ASP A 203 -7.86 14.94 18.02
N VAL A 204 -7.55 16.23 17.91
CA VAL A 204 -8.45 17.23 17.35
C VAL A 204 -8.52 17.09 15.84
N GLY A 205 -7.38 16.85 15.17
CA GLY A 205 -7.33 16.53 13.75
C GLY A 205 -8.15 15.29 13.39
N MET A 206 -8.18 14.28 14.26
CA MET A 206 -9.04 13.10 14.10
C MET A 206 -10.54 13.45 14.09
N LYS A 207 -10.97 14.51 14.80
CA LYS A 207 -12.38 14.95 14.80
C LYS A 207 -12.79 15.54 13.45
N ALA A 208 -11.86 16.17 12.73
CA ALA A 208 -12.10 16.70 11.38
C ALA A 208 -12.34 15.60 10.33
N LEU A 209 -11.84 14.38 10.56
CA LEU A 209 -12.03 13.27 9.64
C LEU A 209 -13.45 12.71 9.60
N TRP A 210 -14.31 12.99 10.59
CA TRP A 210 -15.67 12.45 10.62
C TRP A 210 -16.56 13.10 9.56
N LYS A 211 -17.34 12.28 8.83
CA LYS A 211 -18.24 12.78 7.77
C LYS A 211 -19.24 13.82 8.29
N HIS A 212 -19.76 13.60 9.50
CA HIS A 212 -20.70 14.51 10.15
C HIS A 212 -20.03 15.28 11.30
N ASN A 213 -18.99 16.04 10.97
CA ASN A 213 -18.32 16.87 11.98
C ASN A 213 -19.07 18.20 12.20
N LEU A 214 -18.95 18.72 13.42
CA LEU A 214 -19.55 19.99 13.83
C LEU A 214 -18.94 21.19 13.08
N TYR A 215 -17.67 21.06 12.69
CA TYR A 215 -16.86 22.11 12.06
C TYR A 215 -17.23 22.38 10.59
N GLY A 216 -18.09 21.53 9.99
CA GLY A 216 -18.50 21.65 8.59
C GLY A 216 -17.37 21.40 7.61
N LEU A 217 -16.41 20.54 7.93
CA LEU A 217 -15.29 20.19 7.04
C LEU A 217 -15.64 18.96 6.21
N THR A 218 -15.29 18.93 4.92
CA THR A 218 -15.49 17.73 4.09
C THR A 218 -14.23 16.86 4.11
N PRO A 219 -14.23 15.70 4.80
CA PRO A 219 -13.04 14.86 4.88
C PRO A 219 -12.77 14.14 3.54
N ASP A 220 -11.50 14.04 3.19
CA ASP A 220 -11.02 13.23 2.08
C ASP A 220 -9.84 12.32 2.50
N ILE A 221 -9.39 11.49 1.56
CA ILE A 221 -8.24 10.61 1.79
C ILE A 221 -6.95 11.37 2.07
N GLY A 222 -6.80 12.59 1.51
CA GLY A 222 -5.63 13.45 1.74
C GLY A 222 -5.55 13.95 3.18
N CYS A 223 -6.70 14.24 3.82
CA CYS A 223 -6.77 14.56 5.24
C CYS A 223 -6.25 13.38 6.09
N ALA A 224 -6.70 12.16 5.77
CA ALA A 224 -6.25 10.98 6.49
C ALA A 224 -4.77 10.67 6.24
N HIS A 225 -4.25 10.95 5.04
CA HIS A 225 -2.81 10.81 4.76
C HIS A 225 -1.94 11.69 5.64
N GLN A 226 -2.36 12.93 5.97
CA GLN A 226 -1.60 13.77 6.90
C GLN A 226 -1.44 13.09 8.28
N LEU A 227 -2.53 12.51 8.79
CA LEU A 227 -2.52 11.79 10.07
C LEU A 227 -1.77 10.47 10.00
N LEU A 228 -1.86 9.75 8.88
CA LEU A 228 -1.11 8.50 8.66
C LEU A 228 0.39 8.75 8.49
N LEU A 229 0.80 9.84 7.85
CA LEU A 229 2.21 10.23 7.74
C LEU A 229 2.78 10.59 9.10
N HIS A 230 2.03 11.31 9.93
CA HIS A 230 2.40 11.54 11.33
C HIS A 230 2.53 10.22 12.10
N ALA A 231 1.55 9.31 11.96
CA ALA A 231 1.63 7.97 12.56
C ALA A 231 2.88 7.19 12.10
N LYS A 232 3.28 7.34 10.82
CA LYS A 232 4.50 6.72 10.28
C LYS A 232 5.76 7.29 10.90
N GLN A 233 5.86 8.61 11.07
CA GLN A 233 7.02 9.26 11.68
C GLN A 233 7.23 8.80 13.13
N HIS A 234 6.14 8.57 13.87
CA HIS A 234 6.18 8.16 15.27
C HIS A 234 5.97 6.66 15.51
N ASN A 235 5.88 5.85 14.44
CA ASN A 235 5.53 4.42 14.50
C ASN A 235 4.26 4.14 15.37
N ASP A 236 3.28 5.06 15.36
CA ASP A 236 2.07 4.96 16.18
C ASP A 236 1.02 4.06 15.51
N VAL A 237 1.08 2.77 15.86
CA VAL A 237 0.13 1.74 15.42
C VAL A 237 -1.30 2.04 15.91
N LYS A 238 -1.46 2.61 17.11
CA LYS A 238 -2.79 2.87 17.68
C LYS A 238 -3.51 3.96 16.89
N LEU A 239 -2.81 5.04 16.56
CA LEU A 239 -3.32 6.11 15.70
C LEU A 239 -3.65 5.60 14.31
N MET A 240 -2.74 4.82 13.68
CA MET A 240 -2.98 4.21 12.37
C MET A 240 -4.29 3.40 12.34
N VAL A 241 -4.49 2.52 13.33
CA VAL A 241 -5.71 1.70 13.42
C VAL A 241 -6.97 2.55 13.61
N LYS A 242 -6.89 3.62 14.42
CA LYS A 242 -7.99 4.58 14.61
C LYS A 242 -8.34 5.28 13.27
N VAL A 243 -7.34 5.77 12.53
CA VAL A 243 -7.55 6.44 11.24
C VAL A 243 -8.21 5.49 10.23
N ILE A 244 -7.69 4.27 10.07
CA ILE A 244 -8.29 3.28 9.17
C ILE A 244 -9.75 2.98 9.56
N LYS A 245 -10.04 2.87 10.86
CA LYS A 245 -11.41 2.63 11.34
C LYS A 245 -12.35 3.78 10.97
N VAL A 246 -11.90 5.02 11.09
CA VAL A 246 -12.68 6.21 10.70
C VAL A 246 -12.89 6.26 9.19
N LEU A 247 -11.85 6.01 8.39
CA LEU A 247 -11.96 5.95 6.93
C LEU A 247 -13.02 4.95 6.47
N MET A 248 -13.01 3.74 7.05
CA MET A 248 -13.98 2.70 6.73
C MET A 248 -15.40 3.07 7.14
N LYS A 249 -15.59 3.68 8.32
CA LYS A 249 -16.91 4.14 8.80
C LYS A 249 -17.50 5.24 7.91
N ASN A 250 -16.65 6.08 7.34
CA ASN A 250 -17.08 7.19 6.48
C ASN A 250 -17.21 6.77 5.01
N TYR A 251 -16.98 5.50 4.68
CA TYR A 251 -16.98 4.99 3.30
C TYR A 251 -16.02 5.76 2.37
N ILE A 252 -14.91 6.27 2.92
CA ILE A 252 -13.88 6.93 2.12
C ILE A 252 -13.07 5.84 1.39
N PRO A 253 -12.94 5.91 0.05
CA PRO A 253 -12.26 4.86 -0.70
C PRO A 253 -10.78 4.81 -0.34
N LEU A 254 -10.31 3.59 -0.08
CA LEU A 254 -8.90 3.33 0.19
C LEU A 254 -8.08 3.47 -1.09
N GLN A 255 -6.94 4.16 -1.01
CA GLN A 255 -6.04 4.37 -2.14
C GLN A 255 -4.77 3.52 -2.00
N PRO A 256 -4.06 3.24 -3.12
CA PRO A 256 -2.81 2.48 -3.07
C PRO A 256 -1.74 3.12 -2.17
N GLY A 257 -1.62 4.46 -2.18
CA GLY A 257 -0.70 5.17 -1.30
C GLY A 257 -1.03 5.03 0.19
N THR A 258 -2.29 4.80 0.53
CA THR A 258 -2.69 4.48 1.91
C THR A 258 -2.13 3.12 2.35
N ALA A 259 -2.12 2.14 1.45
CA ALA A 259 -1.56 0.82 1.73
C ALA A 259 -0.04 0.90 1.99
N ASP A 260 0.70 1.66 1.19
CA ASP A 260 2.14 1.83 1.38
C ASP A 260 2.49 2.41 2.77
N ILE A 261 1.75 3.42 3.22
CA ILE A 261 1.99 4.03 4.54
C ILE A 261 1.69 3.01 5.66
N ILE A 262 0.55 2.31 5.56
CA ILE A 262 0.14 1.32 6.56
C ILE A 262 1.12 0.15 6.61
N PHE A 263 1.54 -0.36 5.46
CA PHE A 263 2.48 -1.48 5.37
C PHE A 263 3.83 -1.07 5.96
N SER A 264 4.32 0.13 5.63
CA SER A 264 5.54 0.67 6.23
C SER A 264 5.46 0.75 7.76
N ILE A 265 4.35 1.25 8.33
CA ILE A 265 4.16 1.27 9.80
C ILE A 265 4.17 -0.15 10.37
N CYS A 266 3.47 -1.10 9.73
CA CYS A 266 3.37 -2.47 10.23
C CYS A 266 4.71 -3.21 10.17
N CYS A 267 5.51 -3.01 9.11
CA CYS A 267 6.84 -3.60 8.99
C CYS A 267 7.79 -3.02 10.04
N ASN A 268 7.76 -1.69 10.27
CA ASN A 268 8.62 -1.04 11.28
C ASN A 268 8.29 -1.48 12.72
N THR A 269 7.03 -1.84 12.99
CA THR A 269 6.54 -2.20 14.33
C THR A 269 6.36 -3.70 14.53
N ASP A 270 6.81 -4.50 13.57
CA ASP A 270 6.73 -5.96 13.55
C ASP A 270 5.28 -6.52 13.71
N ARG A 271 4.28 -5.81 13.18
CA ARG A 271 2.85 -6.14 13.29
C ARG A 271 2.31 -6.93 12.09
N TRP A 272 2.65 -8.22 12.04
CA TRP A 272 2.18 -9.15 10.99
C TRP A 272 0.66 -9.32 10.95
N ASP A 273 0.01 -9.34 12.10
CA ASP A 273 -1.44 -9.44 12.24
C ASP A 273 -2.17 -8.30 11.50
N LEU A 274 -1.65 -7.08 11.64
CA LEU A 274 -2.24 -5.88 11.06
C LEU A 274 -1.98 -5.79 9.56
N ILE A 275 -0.78 -6.10 9.08
CA ILE A 275 -0.49 -6.08 7.65
C ILE A 275 -1.33 -7.11 6.90
N SER A 276 -1.45 -8.34 7.44
CA SER A 276 -2.21 -9.43 6.80
C SER A 276 -3.70 -9.08 6.74
N LYS A 277 -4.25 -8.51 7.83
CA LYS A 277 -5.64 -8.07 7.89
C LYS A 277 -5.94 -6.90 6.94
N ASN A 278 -5.08 -5.89 6.93
CA ASN A 278 -5.28 -4.70 6.10
C ASN A 278 -5.01 -5.02 4.63
N GLY A 279 -3.97 -5.77 4.29
CA GLY A 279 -3.66 -6.18 2.91
C GLY A 279 -4.80 -6.96 2.26
N LYS A 280 -5.37 -7.96 2.98
CA LYS A 280 -6.59 -8.67 2.53
C LYS A 280 -7.75 -7.70 2.28
N ARG A 281 -7.91 -6.69 3.12
CA ARG A 281 -8.95 -5.67 2.96
C ARG A 281 -8.72 -4.82 1.72
N PHE A 282 -7.50 -4.36 1.47
CA PHE A 282 -7.16 -3.58 0.27
C PHE A 282 -7.47 -4.35 -1.02
N VAL A 283 -7.04 -5.62 -1.09
CA VAL A 283 -7.29 -6.47 -2.27
C VAL A 283 -8.79 -6.71 -2.47
N LYS A 284 -9.53 -7.05 -1.39
CA LYS A 284 -10.99 -7.28 -1.46
C LYS A 284 -11.78 -6.02 -1.83
N SER A 285 -11.29 -4.85 -1.44
CA SER A 285 -11.88 -3.56 -1.84
C SER A 285 -11.55 -3.15 -3.29
N GLY A 286 -10.83 -4.00 -4.05
CA GLY A 286 -10.47 -3.72 -5.44
C GLY A 286 -9.38 -2.66 -5.60
N VAL A 287 -8.61 -2.38 -4.55
CA VAL A 287 -7.51 -1.41 -4.62
C VAL A 287 -6.34 -2.04 -5.35
N SER A 288 -5.92 -1.44 -6.46
CA SER A 288 -4.71 -1.84 -7.19
C SER A 288 -3.46 -1.46 -6.39
N LEU A 289 -2.94 -2.42 -5.61
CA LEU A 289 -1.71 -2.23 -4.83
C LEU A 289 -0.52 -1.92 -5.73
N ARG A 290 0.41 -1.10 -5.22
CA ARG A 290 1.67 -0.78 -5.90
C ARG A 290 2.68 -1.89 -5.71
N GLN A 291 3.71 -1.90 -6.55
CA GLN A 291 4.78 -2.90 -6.47
C GLN A 291 5.45 -2.87 -5.09
N THR A 292 5.73 -1.66 -4.59
CA THR A 292 6.26 -1.42 -3.25
C THR A 292 5.43 -2.06 -2.13
N SER A 293 4.10 -2.03 -2.25
CA SER A 293 3.21 -2.64 -1.27
C SER A 293 3.35 -4.17 -1.28
N PHE A 294 3.44 -4.78 -2.46
CA PHE A 294 3.67 -6.23 -2.58
C PHE A 294 5.08 -6.62 -2.13
N ASP A 295 6.10 -5.85 -2.48
CA ASP A 295 7.49 -6.03 -2.04
C ASP A 295 7.53 -6.11 -0.51
N MET A 296 7.01 -5.08 0.19
CA MET A 296 6.96 -5.06 1.66
C MET A 296 6.13 -6.21 2.25
N TRP A 297 4.99 -6.54 1.65
CA TRP A 297 4.07 -7.54 2.21
C TRP A 297 4.62 -8.97 2.06
N MET A 298 5.19 -9.29 0.90
CA MET A 298 5.82 -10.60 0.66
C MET A 298 7.10 -10.77 1.45
N GLU A 299 7.95 -9.74 1.51
CA GLU A 299 9.18 -9.77 2.30
C GLU A 299 8.87 -10.01 3.78
N PHE A 300 7.85 -9.32 4.31
CA PHE A 300 7.46 -9.49 5.70
C PHE A 300 6.83 -10.88 5.98
N ALA A 301 6.10 -11.44 5.02
CA ALA A 301 5.59 -12.82 5.10
C ALA A 301 6.73 -13.85 5.14
N ALA A 302 7.72 -13.69 4.25
CA ALA A 302 8.91 -14.53 4.19
C ALA A 302 9.77 -14.40 5.46
N LYS A 303 9.85 -13.21 6.05
CA LYS A 303 10.51 -12.96 7.34
C LYS A 303 9.82 -13.68 8.49
N LYS A 304 8.48 -13.72 8.51
CA LYS A 304 7.70 -14.44 9.53
C LYS A 304 7.67 -15.96 9.34
N GLY A 305 8.07 -16.46 8.17
CA GLY A 305 7.97 -17.89 7.85
C GLY A 305 6.55 -18.36 7.54
N ASP A 306 5.60 -17.45 7.28
CA ASP A 306 4.21 -17.80 6.94
C ASP A 306 4.09 -18.12 5.44
N VAL A 307 4.45 -19.36 5.09
CA VAL A 307 4.46 -19.88 3.71
C VAL A 307 3.07 -19.83 3.08
N GLU A 308 2.01 -20.14 3.85
CA GLU A 308 0.65 -20.16 3.32
C GLU A 308 0.18 -18.76 2.91
N SER A 309 0.41 -17.76 3.78
CA SER A 309 0.09 -16.37 3.45
C SER A 309 0.97 -15.84 2.33
N LEU A 310 2.26 -16.18 2.30
CA LEU A 310 3.18 -15.77 1.24
C LEU A 310 2.65 -16.16 -0.15
N TRP A 311 2.21 -17.41 -0.32
CA TRP A 311 1.65 -17.87 -1.60
C TRP A 311 0.29 -17.26 -1.94
N LYS A 312 -0.53 -16.94 -0.93
CA LYS A 312 -1.78 -16.18 -1.16
C LYS A 312 -1.48 -14.77 -1.66
N ILE A 313 -0.47 -14.11 -1.09
CA ILE A 313 -0.02 -12.79 -1.52
C ILE A 313 0.55 -12.85 -2.93
N GLU A 314 1.38 -13.85 -3.23
CA GLU A 314 1.91 -14.05 -4.57
C GLU A 314 0.81 -14.25 -5.62
N ASN A 315 -0.24 -15.01 -5.27
CA ASN A 315 -1.38 -15.16 -6.16
C ASN A 315 -2.07 -13.81 -6.45
N TRP A 316 -2.26 -12.95 -5.45
CA TRP A 316 -2.78 -11.58 -5.68
C TRP A 316 -1.81 -10.71 -6.47
N ARG A 317 -0.50 -10.82 -6.23
CA ARG A 317 0.53 -10.11 -6.99
C ARG A 317 0.49 -10.51 -8.46
N SER A 318 0.44 -11.80 -8.78
CA SER A 318 0.39 -12.31 -10.15
C SER A 318 -0.85 -11.87 -10.92
N GLN A 319 -1.98 -11.68 -10.22
CA GLN A 319 -3.20 -11.12 -10.80
C GLN A 319 -3.07 -9.62 -11.11
N ALA A 320 -2.35 -8.88 -10.27
CA ALA A 320 -2.16 -7.44 -10.43
C ALA A 320 -0.98 -7.08 -11.35
N MET A 321 0.06 -7.91 -11.39
CA MET A 321 1.36 -7.59 -11.99
C MET A 321 1.96 -8.79 -12.72
N LYS A 322 2.44 -8.56 -13.95
CA LYS A 322 3.01 -9.61 -14.81
C LYS A 322 4.44 -10.02 -14.44
N LYS A 323 5.24 -9.10 -13.91
CA LYS A 323 6.67 -9.32 -13.63
C LYS A 323 6.95 -9.28 -12.13
N HIS A 324 7.94 -10.06 -11.72
CA HIS A 324 8.51 -9.97 -10.39
C HIS A 324 9.47 -8.79 -10.29
N SER A 325 9.46 -8.16 -9.12
CA SER A 325 10.57 -7.34 -8.64
C SER A 325 11.66 -8.25 -8.06
N VAL A 326 12.86 -7.72 -7.85
CA VAL A 326 13.93 -8.45 -7.15
C VAL A 326 13.43 -8.91 -5.76
N SER A 327 12.82 -8.00 -4.98
CA SER A 327 12.29 -8.31 -3.63
C SER A 327 11.20 -9.39 -3.64
N THR A 328 10.20 -9.31 -4.52
CA THR A 328 9.13 -10.33 -4.59
C THR A 328 9.65 -11.68 -5.10
N GLY A 329 10.60 -11.68 -6.02
CA GLY A 329 11.26 -12.88 -6.51
C GLY A 329 12.08 -13.57 -5.41
N PHE A 330 12.90 -12.82 -4.67
CA PHE A 330 13.63 -13.35 -3.52
C PHE A 330 12.69 -13.80 -2.40
N SER A 331 11.55 -13.13 -2.20
CA SER A 331 10.52 -13.60 -1.27
C SER A 331 9.94 -14.95 -1.69
N CYS A 332 9.75 -15.20 -2.99
CA CYS A 332 9.35 -16.52 -3.50
C CYS A 332 10.45 -17.58 -3.30
N ALA A 333 11.72 -17.23 -3.55
CA ALA A 333 12.85 -18.13 -3.31
C ALA A 333 12.94 -18.53 -1.82
N LYS A 334 12.80 -17.55 -0.91
CA LYS A 334 12.66 -17.79 0.54
C LYS A 334 11.48 -18.72 0.85
N GLY A 335 10.33 -18.52 0.20
CA GLY A 335 9.18 -19.42 0.31
C GLY A 335 9.46 -20.87 -0.10
N PHE A 336 10.22 -21.09 -1.17
CA PHE A 336 10.64 -22.44 -1.60
C PHE A 336 11.64 -23.09 -0.65
N LEU A 337 12.55 -22.31 -0.06
CA LEU A 337 13.45 -22.82 0.99
C LEU A 337 12.68 -23.26 2.23
N LEU A 338 11.65 -22.51 2.63
CA LEU A 338 10.76 -22.90 3.73
C LEU A 338 9.93 -24.17 3.43
N GLU A 339 9.82 -24.57 2.15
CA GLU A 339 9.19 -25.83 1.73
C GLU A 339 10.22 -26.96 1.48
N HIS A 340 11.50 -26.77 1.83
CA HIS A 340 12.60 -27.70 1.55
C HIS A 340 12.77 -28.02 0.05
N LYS A 341 12.73 -26.98 -0.79
CA LYS A 341 12.89 -27.09 -2.27
C LYS A 341 13.96 -26.13 -2.80
N PRO A 342 15.25 -26.39 -2.50
CA PRO A 342 16.34 -25.51 -2.92
C PRO A 342 16.48 -25.40 -4.44
N ASP A 343 16.21 -26.47 -5.21
CA ASP A 343 16.26 -26.44 -6.68
C ASP A 343 15.28 -25.43 -7.28
N ASN A 344 14.05 -25.39 -6.76
CA ASN A 344 13.05 -24.43 -7.20
C ASN A 344 13.47 -23.01 -6.84
N ALA A 345 14.01 -22.79 -5.64
CA ALA A 345 14.54 -21.50 -5.23
C ALA A 345 15.67 -21.02 -6.15
N ALA A 346 16.59 -21.92 -6.54
CA ALA A 346 17.68 -21.64 -7.47
C ALA A 346 17.15 -21.22 -8.85
N ALA A 347 16.15 -21.96 -9.37
CA ALA A 347 15.51 -21.63 -10.63
C ALA A 347 14.85 -20.23 -10.60
N ILE A 348 14.21 -19.84 -9.48
CA ILE A 348 13.63 -18.49 -9.35
C ILE A 348 14.72 -17.42 -9.46
N ILE A 349 15.81 -17.57 -8.73
CA ILE A 349 16.91 -16.61 -8.72
C ILE A 349 17.58 -16.53 -10.09
N GLN A 350 17.75 -17.65 -10.78
CA GLN A 350 18.29 -17.68 -12.14
C GLN A 350 17.40 -16.89 -13.11
N VAL A 351 16.08 -17.07 -13.06
CA VAL A 351 15.14 -16.31 -13.91
C VAL A 351 15.18 -14.82 -13.57
N LEU A 352 15.33 -14.45 -12.29
CA LEU A 352 15.55 -13.04 -11.91
C LEU A 352 16.85 -12.50 -12.51
N TYR A 353 17.93 -13.27 -12.47
CA TYR A 353 19.22 -12.89 -13.04
C TYR A 353 19.16 -12.68 -14.57
N GLN A 354 18.33 -13.47 -15.27
CA GLN A 354 18.10 -13.34 -16.72
C GLN A 354 17.16 -12.18 -17.08
N THR A 355 16.21 -11.83 -16.21
CA THR A 355 15.18 -10.82 -16.50
C THR A 355 15.58 -9.40 -16.10
N VAL A 356 16.55 -9.26 -15.19
CA VAL A 356 17.05 -8.00 -14.66
C VAL A 356 18.24 -7.52 -15.50
N SER A 357 18.29 -6.21 -15.80
CA SER A 357 19.40 -5.63 -16.56
C SER A 357 20.72 -5.69 -15.79
N ASP A 358 21.83 -5.73 -16.52
CA ASP A 358 23.19 -5.84 -16.00
C ASP A 358 23.51 -4.84 -14.88
N LEU A 359 23.00 -3.60 -15.01
CA LEU A 359 23.11 -2.51 -14.03
C LEU A 359 22.51 -2.85 -12.65
N LYS A 360 21.55 -3.76 -12.59
CA LYS A 360 20.84 -4.16 -11.35
C LYS A 360 21.30 -5.52 -10.82
N ARG A 361 22.22 -6.22 -11.50
CA ARG A 361 22.80 -7.48 -11.00
C ARG A 361 23.45 -7.34 -9.61
N PRO A 362 24.16 -6.26 -9.27
CA PRO A 362 24.69 -6.08 -7.91
C PRO A 362 23.60 -6.11 -6.83
N SER A 363 22.37 -5.68 -7.14
CA SER A 363 21.26 -5.75 -6.19
C SER A 363 20.80 -7.19 -5.90
N ILE A 364 20.98 -8.11 -6.86
CA ILE A 364 20.69 -9.54 -6.68
C ILE A 364 21.74 -10.13 -5.74
N THR A 365 23.01 -9.81 -5.91
CA THR A 365 24.10 -10.24 -5.03
C THR A 365 23.88 -9.79 -3.59
N VAL A 366 23.46 -8.53 -3.41
CA VAL A 366 23.14 -7.99 -2.07
C VAL A 366 21.97 -8.74 -1.43
N GLU A 367 20.89 -8.99 -2.18
CA GLU A 367 19.73 -9.74 -1.65
C GLU A 367 20.05 -11.22 -1.40
N LEU A 368 20.94 -11.82 -2.21
CA LEU A 368 21.43 -13.19 -1.98
C LEU A 368 22.28 -13.28 -0.72
N GLN A 369 23.17 -12.32 -0.48
CA GLN A 369 23.94 -12.26 0.75
C GLN A 369 23.01 -12.11 1.97
N LYS A 370 22.02 -11.20 1.91
CA LYS A 370 21.01 -11.05 2.98
C LYS A 370 20.20 -12.33 3.20
N LEU A 371 19.87 -13.05 2.13
CA LEU A 371 19.15 -14.33 2.21
C LEU A 371 19.98 -15.37 2.98
N VAL A 372 21.31 -15.36 2.83
CA VAL A 372 22.18 -16.34 3.49
C VAL A 372 22.56 -15.91 4.90
N SER A 373 22.77 -14.62 5.18
CA SER A 373 23.26 -14.17 6.49
C SER A 373 22.18 -13.65 7.44
N GLU A 374 21.25 -12.81 6.96
CA GLU A 374 20.31 -12.07 7.81
C GLU A 374 18.96 -12.77 7.95
N TRP A 375 18.40 -13.25 6.82
CA TRP A 375 17.08 -13.85 6.78
C TRP A 375 16.92 -15.10 7.66
N PRO A 376 17.88 -16.05 7.72
CA PRO A 376 17.73 -17.25 8.54
C PRO A 376 17.56 -16.89 10.01
N LEU A 377 18.34 -15.91 10.51
CA LEU A 377 18.24 -15.40 11.87
C LEU A 377 16.84 -14.84 12.17
N ASP A 378 16.26 -14.11 11.23
CA ASP A 378 14.95 -13.51 11.40
C ASP A 378 13.81 -14.53 11.36
N VAL A 379 13.89 -15.56 10.51
CA VAL A 379 12.87 -16.63 10.49
C VAL A 379 12.95 -17.49 11.75
N ILE A 380 14.16 -17.85 12.18
CA ILE A 380 14.40 -18.67 13.39
C ILE A 380 13.86 -17.95 14.63
N LYS A 381 13.88 -16.61 14.69
CA LYS A 381 13.28 -15.82 15.78
C LYS A 381 11.78 -16.07 15.96
N HIS A 382 11.08 -16.47 14.91
CA HIS A 382 9.62 -16.62 14.88
C HIS A 382 9.15 -18.08 14.91
N GLN A 383 10.06 -19.05 14.96
CA GLN A 383 9.73 -20.47 15.11
C GLN A 383 9.53 -20.84 16.59
N ASN A 384 8.71 -21.87 16.82
CA ASN A 384 8.52 -22.46 18.15
C ASN A 384 9.84 -23.04 18.69
N ASP A 385 10.11 -22.84 19.98
CA ASP A 385 11.39 -23.19 20.59
C ASP A 385 11.71 -24.69 20.49
N ASP A 386 10.70 -25.56 20.55
CA ASP A 386 10.86 -27.02 20.51
C ASP A 386 11.49 -27.53 19.20
N ASN A 387 11.18 -26.88 18.08
CA ASN A 387 11.64 -27.28 16.75
C ASN A 387 12.73 -26.36 16.19
N ARG A 388 13.14 -25.34 16.94
CA ARG A 388 14.01 -24.26 16.47
C ARG A 388 15.36 -24.76 15.97
N LYS A 389 16.00 -25.68 16.69
CA LYS A 389 17.31 -26.24 16.33
C LYS A 389 17.23 -27.13 15.09
N ALA A 390 16.22 -28.00 15.01
CA ALA A 390 16.00 -28.87 13.86
C ALA A 390 15.68 -28.06 12.61
N PHE A 391 14.85 -27.03 12.75
CA PHE A 391 14.53 -26.09 11.67
C PHE A 391 15.77 -25.32 11.19
N ALA A 392 16.61 -24.82 12.12
CA ALA A 392 17.84 -24.11 11.77
C ALA A 392 18.82 -25.01 11.00
N ALA A 393 19.01 -26.26 11.44
CA ALA A 393 19.87 -27.22 10.76
C ALA A 393 19.35 -27.54 9.35
N ALA A 394 18.05 -27.85 9.21
CA ALA A 394 17.43 -28.13 7.91
C ALA A 394 17.55 -26.92 6.96
N LEU A 395 17.26 -25.72 7.46
CA LEU A 395 17.38 -24.49 6.68
C LEU A 395 18.82 -24.23 6.22
N GLN A 396 19.81 -24.53 7.05
CA GLN A 396 21.23 -24.41 6.70
C GLN A 396 21.64 -25.41 5.61
N THR A 397 21.11 -26.63 5.67
CA THR A 397 21.27 -27.63 4.60
C THR A 397 20.64 -27.14 3.29
N ASP A 398 19.39 -26.67 3.32
CA ASP A 398 18.69 -26.16 2.14
C ASP A 398 19.41 -24.95 1.51
N ILE A 399 19.94 -24.03 2.32
CA ILE A 399 20.72 -22.88 1.83
C ILE A 399 22.02 -23.35 1.15
N SER A 400 22.67 -24.36 1.72
CA SER A 400 23.90 -24.92 1.14
C SER A 400 23.61 -25.58 -0.21
N GLU A 401 22.53 -26.36 -0.31
CA GLU A 401 22.06 -26.98 -1.55
C GLU A 401 21.66 -25.93 -2.59
N LEU A 402 21.00 -24.84 -2.18
CA LEU A 402 20.68 -23.70 -3.04
C LEU A 402 21.94 -23.08 -3.66
N ILE A 403 22.99 -22.84 -2.87
CA ILE A 403 24.24 -22.25 -3.37
C ILE A 403 24.90 -23.19 -4.37
N SER A 404 24.95 -24.50 -4.08
CA SER A 404 25.47 -25.49 -5.03
C SER A 404 24.66 -25.53 -6.33
N ALA A 405 23.34 -25.46 -6.25
CA ALA A 405 22.46 -25.39 -7.42
C ALA A 405 22.69 -24.11 -8.23
N LEU A 406 22.84 -22.95 -7.58
CA LEU A 406 23.13 -21.68 -8.26
C LEU A 406 24.49 -21.68 -8.98
N GLN A 407 25.51 -22.28 -8.37
CA GLN A 407 26.82 -22.46 -8.99
C GLN A 407 26.74 -23.35 -10.24
N SER A 408 25.96 -24.44 -10.17
CA SER A 408 25.73 -25.33 -11.33
C SER A 408 24.98 -24.63 -12.48
N LEU A 409 24.12 -23.66 -12.15
CA LEU A 409 23.33 -22.86 -13.09
C LEU A 409 24.08 -21.63 -13.63
N GLY A 410 25.35 -21.46 -13.26
CA GLY A 410 26.23 -20.41 -13.79
C GLY A 410 26.19 -19.07 -13.06
N VAL A 411 25.50 -18.97 -11.92
CA VAL A 411 25.52 -17.76 -11.07
C VAL A 411 26.74 -17.84 -10.14
N ARG A 412 27.89 -17.33 -10.60
CA ARG A 412 29.13 -17.29 -9.81
C ARG A 412 29.16 -16.06 -8.91
N GLU A 413 28.62 -16.18 -7.70
CA GLU A 413 28.74 -15.15 -6.67
C GLU A 413 29.44 -15.72 -5.42
N ASN A 414 30.39 -14.96 -4.87
CA ASN A 414 31.12 -15.32 -3.65
C ASN A 414 30.22 -15.07 -2.42
N VAL A 415 29.30 -15.97 -2.15
CA VAL A 415 28.40 -15.87 -0.99
C VAL A 415 29.06 -16.51 0.22
N THR A 416 29.21 -15.75 1.31
CA THR A 416 29.80 -16.27 2.55
C THR A 416 28.71 -16.95 3.39
N LEU A 417 28.84 -18.26 3.60
CA LEU A 417 27.96 -19.03 4.49
C LEU A 417 28.23 -18.65 5.95
N VAL A 418 27.17 -18.33 6.69
CA VAL A 418 27.22 -18.15 8.14
C VAL A 418 26.66 -19.42 8.79
N GLN A 419 27.37 -19.98 9.77
CA GLN A 419 26.85 -21.10 10.55
C GLN A 419 25.86 -20.61 11.60
N PHE A 420 24.70 -21.28 11.70
CA PHE A 420 23.64 -20.92 12.63
C PHE A 420 23.51 -22.02 13.70
N GLY A 421 24.32 -21.94 14.76
CA GLY A 421 24.32 -23.04 15.76
C GLY A 421 25.12 -22.84 17.05
N GLU A 422 26.11 -21.96 17.09
CA GLU A 422 26.91 -21.73 18.30
C GLU A 422 27.06 -20.24 18.56
N ASN A 423 26.20 -19.72 19.43
CA ASN A 423 26.51 -18.75 20.50
C ASN A 423 25.20 -18.21 21.06
N GLY A 424 24.87 -18.67 22.27
CA GLY A 424 24.07 -17.86 23.19
C GLY A 424 24.79 -16.53 23.50
N PRO A 425 24.11 -15.56 24.10
CA PRO A 425 24.66 -14.22 24.30
C PRO A 425 25.88 -14.30 25.21
N ILE A 426 27.04 -13.91 24.71
CA ILE A 426 28.15 -13.50 25.57
C ILE A 426 27.83 -12.07 26.01
N SER A 427 27.40 -11.96 27.26
CA SER A 427 27.33 -10.74 28.03
C SER A 427 28.65 -9.98 28.00
N ALA A 428 28.63 -8.72 27.57
CA ALA A 428 29.27 -7.56 28.19
C ALA A 428 28.88 -6.28 27.42
#